data_AF-A0A1F3SNF7-F1
#
_entry.id   AF-A0A1F3SNF7-F1
#
_cell.length_a   1.000
_cell.length_b   1.000
_cell.length_c   1.000
_cell.angle_alpha   90.00
_cell.angle_beta   90.00
_cell.angle_gamma   90.00
#
_symmetry.space_group_name_H-M   'P 1'
#
loop_
_entity.id
_entity.type
_entity.pdbx_description
1 polymer ?
#
loop_
_entity_poly.entity_id
_entity_poly.type
_entity_poly.pdbx_seq_one_letter_code
_entity_poly.pdbx_strand_id
1 'polypeptide(L)' 'MFGLGIGELVVIMFIVLLLFGGSRLPQLGGALGKAMSNFKLGLRDNQNQNNVLPDPTSKNNGQNNGSHV' A
#
# COMPACT_ATOMS: atom_id res chain seq x y z
N MET A 1 9.55 23.60 23.46
CA MET A 1 9.21 22.86 24.70
C MET A 1 7.96 21.99 24.53
N PHE A 2 7.82 21.27 23.41
CA PHE A 2 6.79 20.23 23.25
C PHE A 2 7.22 19.31 22.10
N GLY A 3 8.20 18.46 22.38
CA GLY A 3 8.58 17.40 21.47
C GLY A 3 7.59 16.26 21.72
N LEU A 4 6.62 16.08 20.83
CA LEU A 4 5.80 14.87 20.83
C LEU A 4 6.72 13.70 20.54
N GLY A 5 7.19 13.04 21.60
CA GLY A 5 8.01 11.87 21.51
C GLY A 5 7.16 10.66 21.11
N ILE A 6 7.86 9.58 20.77
CA ILE A 6 7.23 8.27 20.59
C ILE A 6 6.44 7.87 21.85
N GLY A 7 6.91 8.25 23.05
CA GLY A 7 6.25 7.97 24.32
C GLY A 7 4.86 8.60 24.41
N GLU A 8 4.74 9.92 24.21
CA GLU A 8 3.45 10.60 24.22
C GLU A 8 2.51 10.10 23.11
N LEU A 9 3.05 9.83 21.91
CA LEU A 9 2.25 9.31 20.80
C LEU A 9 1.63 7.94 21.13
N VAL A 10 2.37 7.06 21.81
CA VAL A 10 1.86 5.75 22.23
C VAL A 10 0.76 5.88 23.27
N VAL A 11 0.88 6.82 24.23
CA VAL A 11 -0.19 7.05 25.23
C VAL A 11 -1.47 7.54 24.56
N ILE A 12 -1.36 8.50 23.64
CA ILE A 12 -2.51 9.00 22.87
C ILE A 12 -3.12 7.88 22.03
N MET A 13 -2.28 7.08 21.35
CA MET A 13 -2.72 5.92 20.60
C MET A 13 -3.53 4.95 21.47
N PHE A 14 -3.08 4.70 22.70
CA PHE A 14 -3.77 3.82 23.64
C PHE A 14 -5.15 4.35 24.01
N ILE A 15 -5.28 5.65 24.29
CA ILE A 15 -6.57 6.29 24.58
C ILE A 15 -7.53 6.16 23.39
N VAL A 16 -7.04 6.42 22.18
CA VAL A 16 -7.82 6.22 20.94
C VAL A 16 -8.23 4.75 20.80
N LEU A 17 -7.34 3.81 21.09
CA LEU A 17 -7.63 2.38 21.04
C LEU A 17 -8.67 1.96 22.08
N LEU A 18 -8.74 2.60 23.24
CA LEU A 18 -9.78 2.36 24.26
C LEU A 18 -11.14 2.92 23.84
N LEU A 19 -11.17 4.12 23.24
CA LEU A 19 -12.40 4.77 22.76
C LEU A 19 -13.01 4.04 21.56
N PHE A 20 -12.18 3.72 20.57
CA PHE A 20 -12.63 3.13 19.31
C PHE A 20 -12.55 1.59 19.33
N GLY A 21 -11.78 1.00 20.24
CA GLY A 21 -11.48 -0.43 20.24
C GLY A 21 -10.35 -0.81 19.26
N GLY A 22 -9.64 -1.90 19.56
CA GLY A 22 -8.52 -2.39 18.73
C GLY A 22 -8.89 -2.82 17.31
N SER A 23 -10.17 -3.00 17.01
CA SER A 23 -10.63 -3.46 15.69
C SER A 23 -10.94 -2.34 14.70
N ARG A 24 -11.25 -1.12 15.17
CA ARG A 24 -11.67 -0.01 14.29
C ARG A 24 -10.49 0.64 13.57
N LEU A 25 -9.36 0.82 14.23
CA LEU A 25 -8.16 1.41 13.61
C LEU A 25 -7.62 0.58 12.43
N PRO A 26 -7.43 -0.76 12.54
CA PRO A 26 -7.00 -1.59 11.42
C PRO A 26 -8.01 -1.60 10.26
N GLN A 27 -9.31 -1.56 10.57
CA GLN A 27 -10.36 -1.54 9.55
C GLN A 27 -10.32 -0.23 8.74
N LEU A 28 -10.17 0.91 9.41
CA LEU A 28 -10.00 2.22 8.76
C LEU A 28 -8.67 2.30 8.00
N GLY A 29 -7.58 1.83 8.60
CA GLY A 29 -6.25 1.78 7.97
C GLY A 29 -6.23 0.91 6.71
N GLY A 30 -6.93 -0.23 6.72
CA GLY A 30 -7.08 -1.09 5.55
C GLY A 30 -7.86 -0.42 4.41
N ALA A 31 -8.93 0.31 4.72
CA ALA A 31 -9.71 1.06 3.73
C ALA A 31 -8.91 2.22 3.13
N LEU A 32 -8.25 3.02 3.98
CA LEU A 32 -7.38 4.12 3.57
C LEU A 32 -6.15 3.61 2.79
N GLY A 33 -5.56 2.49 3.20
CA GLY A 33 -4.42 1.88 2.52
C GLY A 33 -4.76 1.41 1.11
N LYS A 34 -5.93 0.78 0.93
CA LYS A 34 -6.45 0.42 -0.40
C LYS A 34 -6.73 1.67 -1.25
N ALA A 35 -7.35 2.70 -0.66
CA ALA A 35 -7.61 3.96 -1.36
C ALA A 35 -6.31 4.65 -1.81
N MET A 36 -5.31 4.74 -0.92
CA MET A 36 -3.99 5.31 -1.22
C MET A 36 -3.22 4.48 -2.25
N SER A 37 -3.32 3.14 -2.21
CA SER A 37 -2.70 2.26 -3.19
C SER A 37 -3.28 2.48 -4.59
N ASN A 38 -4.60 2.47 -4.71
CA ASN A 38 -5.30 2.73 -5.97
C ASN A 38 -5.06 4.16 -6.48
N PHE A 39 -5.04 5.15 -5.59
CA PHE A 39 -4.70 6.53 -5.91
C PHE A 39 -3.28 6.62 -6.47
N LYS A 40 -2.29 6.01 -5.79
CA LYS A 40 -0.90 5.96 -6.26
C LYS A 40 -0.76 5.27 -7.61
N LEU A 41 -1.50 4.18 -7.85
CA LEU A 41 -1.52 3.50 -9.15
C LEU A 41 -2.08 4.42 -10.26
N GLY A 42 -3.21 5.08 -10.03
CA GLY A 42 -3.79 6.01 -11.00
C GLY A 42 -2.90 7.21 -11.31
N LEU A 43 -2.19 7.73 -10.30
CA LEU A 43 -1.20 8.80 -10.47
C LEU A 43 0.03 8.33 -11.28
N ARG A 44 0.48 7.09 -11.08
CA ARG A 44 1.60 6.51 -11.85
C ARG A 44 1.21 6.26 -13.30
N ASP A 45 -0.01 5.76 -13.54
CA ASP A 45 -0.52 5.51 -14.88
C ASP A 45 -0.62 6.82 -15.69
N ASN A 46 -1.04 7.92 -15.06
CA ASN A 46 -1.03 9.25 -15.68
C ASN A 46 0.38 9.78 -15.99
N GLN A 47 1.37 9.49 -15.14
CA GLN A 47 2.76 9.91 -15.39
C GLN A 47 3.47 9.04 -16.44
N ASN A 48 3.08 7.78 -16.60
CA ASN A 48 3.73 6.83 -17.51
C ASN A 48 3.28 6.97 -18.98
N GLN A 49 2.29 7.83 -19.29
CA GLN A 49 1.89 8.11 -20.68
C GLN A 49 2.90 8.97 -21.47
N ASN A 50 4.02 9.38 -20.86
CA ASN A 50 5.05 10.17 -21.54
C ASN A 50 6.40 9.46 -21.71
N ASN A 51 6.64 8.28 -21.13
CA ASN A 51 7.90 7.55 -21.32
C ASN A 51 7.63 6.04 -21.50
N VAL A 52 7.81 5.57 -22.73
CA VAL A 52 7.90 4.15 -23.06
C VAL A 52 9.14 3.57 -22.38
N LEU A 53 8.97 3.02 -21.18
CA LEU A 53 9.92 2.09 -20.58
C LEU A 53 9.18 0.79 -20.30
N PRO A 54 9.62 -0.35 -20.88
CA PRO A 54 9.06 -1.66 -20.57
C PRO A 54 9.22 -1.95 -19.08
N ASP A 55 8.13 -2.27 -18.41
CA ASP A 55 8.11 -2.67 -17.00
C ASP A 55 8.90 -3.99 -16.80
N PRO A 56 9.93 -4.04 -15.93
CA PRO A 56 10.72 -5.25 -15.66
C PRO A 56 10.00 -6.31 -14.81
N THR A 57 8.70 -6.20 -14.55
CA THR A 57 7.90 -7.23 -13.84
C THR A 57 7.11 -8.16 -14.75
N SER A 58 7.48 -8.25 -16.03
CA SER A 58 7.08 -9.38 -16.89
C SER A 58 7.69 -10.68 -16.36
N LYS A 59 7.00 -11.27 -15.38
CA LYS A 59 7.30 -12.56 -14.77
C LYS A 59 7.12 -13.63 -15.84
N ASN A 60 8.24 -13.95 -16.48
CA ASN A 60 8.49 -15.18 -17.22
C ASN A 60 7.81 -16.37 -16.51
N ASN A 61 6.82 -16.97 -17.17
CA ASN A 61 6.35 -18.31 -16.88
C ASN A 61 6.75 -19.17 -18.09
N GLY A 62 7.78 -20.00 -17.89
CA GLY A 62 8.35 -20.90 -18.89
C GLY A 62 7.28 -21.81 -19.50
N GLN A 63 7.31 -22.04 -20.82
CA GLN A 63 8.24 -22.97 -21.47
C GLN A 63 8.07 -24.42 -20.97
N ASN A 64 7.06 -25.11 -21.49
CA ASN A 64 7.02 -26.54 -21.84
C ASN A 64 5.72 -26.77 -22.64
N ASN A 65 5.62 -27.46 -23.78
CA ASN A 65 6.41 -28.49 -24.45
C ASN A 65 5.93 -28.46 -25.93
N GLY A 66 6.81 -28.30 -26.92
CA GLY A 66 7.29 -29.43 -27.72
C GLY A 66 6.15 -30.15 -28.46
N SER A 67 5.92 -29.81 -29.72
CA SER A 67 6.42 -30.59 -30.87
C SER A 67 5.78 -31.97 -31.00
N HIS A 68 4.89 -32.10 -31.97
CA HIS A 68 4.72 -33.28 -32.83
C HIS A 68 3.96 -32.74 -34.06
N VAL A 69 4.73 -32.44 -35.12
CA VAL A 69 4.73 -33.13 -36.43
C VAL A 69 3.42 -33.00 -37.19
#